data_AF-A0AA39JEM2-F1
#
_entry.id   AF-A0AA39JEM2-F1
#
_cell.length_a   1.000
_cell.length_b   1.000
_cell.length_c   1.000
_cell.angle_alpha   90.00
_cell.angle_beta   90.00
_cell.angle_gamma   90.00
#
_symmetry.space_group_name_H-M   'P 1'
#
loop_
_entity.id
_entity.type
_entity.pdbx_description
1 polymer ?
#
loop_
_entity_poly.entity_id
_entity_poly.type
_entity_poly.pdbx_seq_one_letter_code
_entity_poly.pdbx_strand_id
1 'polypeptide(L)'
;MGSHSRLAAFVRYDRTSYSNSSELIPSIAHSLGMFNKRIGNAIAEALTASGIAVEIAPSQLRIQFRLLLQEPLETIPELHDEGPLVVIVDGLDESSDLLKDLLEVLADGFGPRLPYMRLIVSSRPEDKISRVFKNHKHVYHLPLDTSSYEMKHDLQHFIQTKLDSITDKSAWEKHNEQEVATQLADRASGLFIWAATVCSFLCDFPSLPRLKALLETMIPTDTMDALTILYRTTLDTVMSEVSGAKEDIRRCIRAVLGAL
;
A
#
# COMPACT_ATOMS: atom_id res chain seq x y z
N MET A 1 -22.52 3.42 -24.54
CA MET A 1 -21.06 3.65 -24.59
C MET A 1 -20.51 3.25 -23.24
N GLY A 2 -19.56 2.31 -23.20
CA GLY A 2 -18.99 1.84 -21.93
C GLY A 2 -18.25 3.00 -21.28
N SER A 3 -18.80 3.57 -20.23
CA SER A 3 -18.13 4.65 -19.52
C SER A 3 -16.99 4.04 -18.72
N HIS A 4 -15.76 4.35 -19.13
CA HIS A 4 -14.56 3.96 -18.40
C HIS A 4 -14.57 4.68 -17.04
N SER A 5 -14.30 3.95 -15.95
CA SER A 5 -14.07 4.56 -14.65
C SER A 5 -12.89 5.53 -14.73
N ARG A 6 -13.04 6.71 -14.14
CA ARG A 6 -12.03 7.77 -14.16
C ARG A 6 -11.45 7.96 -12.76
N LEU A 7 -10.14 7.84 -12.61
CA LEU A 7 -9.47 8.16 -11.34
C LEU A 7 -9.50 9.68 -11.14
N ALA A 8 -10.23 10.13 -10.13
CA ALA A 8 -10.47 11.54 -9.86
C ALA A 8 -9.66 12.06 -8.66
N ALA A 9 -9.32 11.18 -7.71
CA ALA A 9 -8.43 11.49 -6.61
C ALA A 9 -7.68 10.24 -6.13
N PHE A 10 -6.42 10.42 -5.75
CA PHE A 10 -5.58 9.40 -5.12
C PHE A 10 -4.87 10.04 -3.94
N VAL A 11 -5.15 9.56 -2.73
CA VAL A 11 -4.51 9.98 -1.49
C VAL A 11 -3.82 8.77 -0.89
N ARG A 12 -2.51 8.89 -0.64
CA ARG A 12 -1.72 7.82 -0.03
C ARG A 12 -1.21 8.28 1.33
N TYR A 13 -1.46 7.47 2.34
CA TYR A 13 -0.78 7.55 3.62
C TYR A 13 0.57 6.85 3.51
N ASP A 14 1.59 7.47 4.09
CA ASP A 14 2.93 6.91 4.19
C ASP A 14 3.48 7.25 5.57
N ARG A 15 3.90 6.26 6.36
CA ARG A 15 4.48 6.48 7.71
C ARG A 15 5.64 7.49 7.76
N THR A 16 6.32 7.73 6.64
CA THR A 16 7.42 8.69 6.54
C THR A 16 6.96 10.14 6.32
N SER A 17 5.71 10.31 5.89
CA SER A 17 5.05 11.61 5.73
C SER A 17 4.05 11.74 6.85
N TYR A 18 4.24 12.66 7.80
CA TYR A 18 3.29 12.91 8.90
C TYR A 18 1.93 13.37 8.34
N SER A 19 1.11 12.43 7.88
CA SER A 19 -0.19 12.67 7.28
C SER A 19 -1.23 12.68 8.38
N ASN A 20 -1.64 13.89 8.74
CA ASN A 20 -2.72 14.13 9.68
C ASN A 20 -4.05 13.68 9.04
N SER A 21 -4.78 12.80 9.74
CA SER A 21 -6.07 12.27 9.26
C SER A 21 -7.10 13.37 8.95
N SER A 22 -6.98 14.53 9.60
CA SER A 22 -7.86 15.68 9.38
C SER A 22 -7.68 16.37 8.02
N GLU A 23 -6.58 16.11 7.31
CA GLU A 23 -6.33 16.68 5.97
C GLU A 23 -6.90 15.82 4.83
N LEU A 24 -7.42 14.62 5.12
CA LEU A 24 -7.89 13.69 4.10
C LEU A 24 -9.01 14.28 3.25
N ILE A 25 -10.06 14.80 3.90
CA ILE A 25 -11.24 15.34 3.20
C ILE A 25 -10.87 16.58 2.37
N PRO A 26 -10.14 17.58 2.92
CA PRO A 26 -9.61 18.68 2.11
C PRO A 26 -8.75 18.22 0.92
N SER A 27 -7.91 17.20 1.11
CA SER A 27 -7.05 16.66 0.05
C SER A 27 -7.84 15.99 -1.07
N ILE A 28 -8.91 15.26 -0.73
CA ILE A 28 -9.85 14.70 -1.70
C ILE A 28 -10.56 15.84 -2.45
N ALA A 29 -11.07 16.85 -1.74
CA ALA A 29 -11.78 17.98 -2.34
C ALA A 29 -10.89 18.75 -3.32
N HIS A 30 -9.65 19.05 -2.92
CA HIS A 30 -8.65 19.68 -3.77
C HIS A 30 -8.35 18.84 -5.02
N SER A 31 -8.12 17.53 -4.86
CA SER A 31 -7.83 16.62 -5.98
C SER A 31 -8.99 16.55 -6.98
N LEU A 32 -10.22 16.43 -6.50
CA LEU A 32 -11.42 16.44 -7.34
C LEU A 32 -11.60 17.77 -8.08
N GLY A 33 -11.32 18.90 -7.41
CA GLY A 33 -11.38 20.22 -8.02
C GLY A 33 -10.33 20.42 -9.11
N MET A 34 -9.12 19.90 -8.91
CA MET A 34 -8.05 19.89 -9.91
C MET A 34 -8.37 18.96 -11.08
N PHE A 35 -9.05 17.84 -10.83
CA PHE A 35 -9.47 16.90 -11.85
C PHE A 35 -10.55 17.46 -12.78
N ASN A 36 -11.55 18.18 -12.24
CA ASN A 36 -12.62 18.76 -13.04
C ASN A 36 -12.98 20.18 -12.58
N LYS A 37 -12.86 21.15 -13.48
CA LYS A 37 -13.12 22.57 -13.20
C LYS A 37 -14.54 22.84 -12.68
N ARG A 38 -15.57 22.08 -13.11
CA ARG A 38 -16.94 22.24 -12.58
C ARG A 38 -16.99 21.87 -11.11
N ILE A 39 -16.35 20.76 -10.73
CA ILE A 39 -16.21 20.34 -9.33
C ILE A 39 -15.45 21.40 -8.54
N GLY A 40 -14.32 21.87 -9.08
CA GLY A 40 -13.52 22.92 -8.43
C GLY A 40 -14.30 24.21 -8.18
N ASN A 41 -15.08 24.66 -9.16
CA ASN A 41 -15.96 25.82 -9.02
C ASN A 41 -17.05 25.59 -7.96
N ALA A 42 -17.72 24.44 -7.98
CA ALA A 42 -18.77 24.13 -6.99
C ALA A 42 -18.21 24.06 -5.55
N ILE A 43 -17.01 23.49 -5.38
CA ILE A 43 -16.33 23.47 -4.07
C ILE A 43 -15.96 24.89 -3.64
N ALA A 44 -15.42 25.72 -4.55
CA ALA A 44 -15.11 27.11 -4.25
C ALA A 44 -16.36 27.92 -3.86
N GLU A 45 -17.47 27.73 -4.57
CA GLU A 45 -18.77 28.33 -4.24
C GLU A 45 -19.25 27.89 -2.85
N ALA A 46 -19.19 26.59 -2.54
CA ALA A 46 -19.55 26.07 -1.22
C ALA A 46 -18.69 26.65 -0.08
N LEU A 47 -17.39 26.83 -0.32
CA LEU A 47 -16.48 27.50 0.63
C LEU A 47 -16.86 28.97 0.86
N THR A 48 -17.23 29.70 -0.20
CA THR A 48 -17.66 31.10 -0.09
C THR A 48 -19.03 31.26 0.59
N ALA A 49 -20.00 30.39 0.27
CA ALA A 49 -21.38 30.48 0.74
C ALA A 49 -21.51 30.08 2.22
N SER A 50 -20.71 29.13 2.67
CA SER A 50 -20.74 28.65 4.05
C SER A 50 -20.07 29.62 5.04
N GLY A 51 -19.33 30.63 4.56
CA GLY A 51 -18.55 31.54 5.41
C GLY A 51 -17.40 30.84 6.13
N ILE A 52 -17.09 29.59 5.76
CA ILE A 52 -16.10 28.71 6.38
C ILE A 52 -14.75 28.88 5.69
N ALA A 53 -14.32 30.13 5.58
CA ALA A 53 -12.89 30.37 5.61
C ALA A 53 -12.50 30.30 7.09
N VAL A 54 -11.65 29.33 7.45
CA VAL A 54 -11.03 29.13 8.77
C VAL A 54 -11.82 28.23 9.74
N GLU A 55 -11.32 26.99 9.88
CA GLU A 55 -11.55 26.06 11.00
C GLU A 55 -12.92 25.33 11.09
N ILE A 56 -13.26 24.50 10.10
CA ILE A 56 -14.01 23.28 10.49
C ILE A 56 -13.06 22.46 11.33
N ALA A 57 -13.30 22.43 12.64
CA ALA A 57 -12.50 21.65 13.55
C ALA A 57 -12.47 20.17 13.07
N PRO A 58 -11.33 19.47 13.22
CA PRO A 58 -11.23 18.03 12.97
C PRO A 58 -12.30 17.17 13.68
N SER A 59 -13.00 17.72 14.67
CA SER A 59 -14.15 17.09 15.35
C SER A 59 -15.45 17.10 14.54
N GLN A 60 -15.47 17.69 13.34
CA GLN A 60 -16.67 17.78 12.49
C GLN A 60 -16.44 17.18 11.08
N LEU A 61 -15.69 16.08 10.98
CA LEU A 61 -15.37 15.41 9.71
C LEU A 61 -16.61 15.10 8.86
N ARG A 62 -17.73 14.74 9.49
CA ARG A 62 -18.98 14.45 8.77
C ARG A 62 -19.58 15.69 8.11
N ILE A 63 -19.48 16.85 8.77
CA ILE A 63 -19.91 18.13 8.21
C ILE A 63 -18.93 18.55 7.10
N GLN A 64 -17.62 18.40 7.33
CA GLN A 64 -16.61 18.70 6.33
C GLN A 64 -16.79 17.88 5.05
N PHE A 65 -17.01 16.57 5.17
CA PHE A 65 -17.27 15.69 4.03
C PHE A 65 -18.52 16.12 3.27
N ARG A 66 -19.59 16.46 3.99
CA ARG A 66 -20.83 16.91 3.36
C ARG A 66 -20.64 18.22 2.59
N LEU A 67 -20.05 19.24 3.23
CA LEU A 67 -19.91 20.59 2.66
C LEU A 67 -18.86 20.68 1.55
N LEU A 68 -17.76 19.93 1.64
CA LEU A 68 -16.67 20.00 0.66
C LEU A 68 -16.79 18.98 -0.47
N LEU A 69 -17.54 17.90 -0.26
CA LEU A 69 -17.63 16.81 -1.24
C LEU A 69 -19.07 16.55 -1.66
N GLN A 70 -19.97 16.20 -0.75
CA GLN A 70 -21.32 15.76 -1.14
C GLN A 70 -22.14 16.88 -1.78
N GLU A 71 -22.34 17.99 -1.06
CA GLU A 71 -23.16 19.11 -1.53
C GLU A 71 -22.62 19.71 -2.86
N PRO A 72 -21.32 19.99 -3.02
CA PRO A 72 -20.78 20.49 -4.29
C PRO A 72 -20.92 19.51 -5.45
N LEU A 73 -20.80 18.20 -5.22
CA LEU A 73 -20.97 17.21 -6.30
C LEU A 73 -22.44 17.05 -6.70
N GLU A 74 -23.37 17.20 -5.75
CA GLU A 74 -24.81 17.12 -6.00
C GLU A 74 -25.33 18.27 -6.88
N THR A 75 -24.62 19.40 -6.97
CA THR A 75 -24.99 20.51 -7.86
C THR A 75 -24.64 20.29 -9.33
N ILE A 76 -23.93 19.19 -9.66
CA ILE A 76 -23.43 18.90 -11.01
C ILE A 76 -23.94 17.54 -11.50
N PRO A 77 -25.26 17.41 -11.77
CA PRO A 77 -25.87 16.13 -12.13
C PRO A 77 -25.31 15.53 -13.43
N GLU A 78 -24.76 16.35 -14.33
CA GLU A 78 -24.20 15.93 -15.62
C GLU A 78 -23.00 14.98 -15.46
N LEU A 79 -22.33 14.98 -14.30
CA LEU A 79 -21.23 14.05 -14.02
C LEU A 79 -21.67 12.59 -14.02
N HIS A 80 -22.95 12.32 -13.77
CA HIS A 80 -23.51 10.97 -13.80
C HIS A 80 -23.36 10.32 -15.19
N ASP A 81 -23.63 11.09 -16.24
CA ASP A 81 -23.64 10.59 -17.62
C ASP A 81 -22.23 10.37 -18.19
N GLU A 82 -21.22 10.95 -17.55
CA GLU A 82 -19.80 10.85 -17.93
C GLU A 82 -19.12 9.60 -17.34
N GLY A 83 -19.84 8.83 -16.53
CA GLY A 83 -19.34 7.60 -15.92
C GLY A 83 -18.63 7.77 -14.58
N PRO A 84 -18.26 6.64 -13.96
CA PRO A 84 -17.85 6.63 -12.56
C PRO A 84 -16.58 7.45 -12.29
N LEU A 85 -16.60 8.21 -11.20
CA LEU A 85 -15.42 8.87 -10.63
C LEU A 85 -14.91 8.04 -9.45
N VAL A 86 -13.62 7.75 -9.45
CA VAL A 86 -12.98 6.91 -8.44
C VAL A 86 -12.09 7.77 -7.55
N VAL A 87 -12.27 7.63 -6.25
CA VAL A 87 -11.39 8.15 -5.20
C VAL A 87 -10.73 6.97 -4.53
N ILE A 88 -9.40 6.99 -4.46
CA ILE A 88 -8.60 5.96 -3.80
C ILE A 88 -7.93 6.57 -2.57
N VAL A 89 -8.10 5.92 -1.43
CA VAL A 89 -7.35 6.19 -0.19
C VAL A 89 -6.50 4.96 0.10
N ASP A 90 -5.18 5.11 -0.09
CA ASP A 90 -4.21 4.02 0.04
C ASP A 90 -3.50 4.08 1.40
N GLY A 91 -3.41 2.94 2.08
CA GLY A 91 -2.64 2.78 3.32
C GLY A 91 -3.28 3.40 4.57
N LEU A 92 -4.61 3.37 4.71
CA LEU A 92 -5.32 4.09 5.79
C LEU A 92 -4.83 3.73 7.21
N ASP A 93 -4.32 2.52 7.43
CA ASP A 93 -3.72 2.08 8.69
C ASP A 93 -2.41 2.78 9.07
N GLU A 94 -1.76 3.45 8.12
CA GLU A 94 -0.53 4.21 8.34
C GLU A 94 -0.77 5.59 8.97
N SER A 95 -2.04 6.02 9.09
CA SER A 95 -2.41 7.22 9.85
C SER A 95 -2.20 6.99 11.35
N SER A 96 -1.36 7.84 11.95
CA SER A 96 -1.02 7.81 13.38
C SER A 96 -2.15 8.30 14.28
N ASP A 97 -3.08 9.08 13.74
CA ASP A 97 -4.16 9.79 14.45
C ASP A 97 -5.55 9.43 13.94
N LEU A 98 -5.72 8.22 13.38
CA LEU A 98 -6.95 7.78 12.73
C LEU A 98 -8.19 7.89 13.67
N LEU A 99 -9.00 8.91 13.44
CA LEU A 99 -10.22 9.18 14.20
C LEU A 99 -11.34 8.21 13.82
N LYS A 100 -12.10 7.73 14.82
CA LYS A 100 -13.27 6.87 14.59
C LYS A 100 -14.31 7.52 13.66
N ASP A 101 -14.53 8.83 13.85
CA ASP A 101 -15.46 9.61 13.03
C ASP A 101 -15.03 9.65 11.56
N LEU A 102 -13.72 9.65 11.27
CA LEU A 102 -13.21 9.57 9.90
C LEU A 102 -13.56 8.22 9.27
N LEU A 103 -13.35 7.14 10.01
CA LEU A 103 -13.69 5.79 9.56
C LEU A 103 -15.18 5.65 9.26
N GLU A 104 -16.04 6.21 10.11
CA GLU A 104 -17.48 6.23 9.88
C GLU A 104 -17.85 7.04 8.63
N VAL A 105 -17.25 8.21 8.44
CA VAL A 105 -17.44 9.04 7.24
C VAL A 105 -17.00 8.31 5.95
N LEU A 106 -15.84 7.66 5.97
CA LEU A 106 -15.36 6.89 4.81
C LEU A 106 -16.24 5.66 4.55
N ALA A 107 -16.71 4.99 5.60
CA ALA A 107 -17.60 3.84 5.47
C ALA A 107 -19.00 4.23 4.97
N ASP A 108 -19.52 5.39 5.38
CA ASP A 108 -20.74 6.00 4.82
C ASP A 108 -20.55 6.34 3.33
N GLY A 109 -19.35 6.78 2.95
CA GLY A 109 -18.98 7.11 1.58
C GLY A 109 -19.73 8.33 1.04
N PHE A 110 -19.80 8.44 -0.30
CA PHE A 110 -20.46 9.58 -0.96
C PHE A 110 -21.99 9.55 -0.84
N GLY A 111 -22.59 8.42 -0.45
CA GLY A 111 -24.03 8.28 -0.26
C GLY A 111 -24.83 8.06 -1.55
N PRO A 112 -26.13 7.75 -1.43
CA PRO A 112 -26.96 7.29 -2.54
C PRO A 112 -27.29 8.37 -3.59
N ARG A 113 -27.12 9.65 -3.24
CA ARG A 113 -27.34 10.77 -4.17
C ARG A 113 -26.21 10.94 -5.20
N LEU A 114 -25.06 10.30 -4.96
CA LEU A 114 -23.88 10.35 -5.80
C LEU A 114 -23.48 8.96 -6.30
N PRO A 115 -24.36 8.22 -7.02
CA PRO A 115 -24.14 6.82 -7.38
C PRO A 115 -22.98 6.61 -8.38
N TYR A 116 -22.49 7.69 -9.00
CA TYR A 116 -21.33 7.67 -9.88
C TYR A 116 -20.00 7.77 -9.13
N MET A 117 -20.01 8.14 -7.85
CA MET A 117 -18.80 8.21 -7.02
C MET A 117 -18.47 6.82 -6.46
N ARG A 118 -17.20 6.43 -6.58
CA ARG A 118 -16.67 5.19 -6.01
C ARG A 118 -15.51 5.51 -5.08
N LEU A 119 -15.59 5.04 -3.85
CA LEU A 119 -14.52 5.16 -2.88
C LEU A 119 -13.86 3.79 -2.69
N ILE A 120 -12.55 3.72 -2.91
CA ILE A 120 -11.72 2.55 -2.65
C ILE A 120 -10.78 2.91 -1.51
N VAL A 121 -10.79 2.11 -0.47
CA VAL A 121 -9.90 2.27 0.69
C VAL A 121 -9.06 1.00 0.80
N SER A 122 -7.75 1.14 0.84
CA SER A 122 -6.83 0.06 1.21
C SER A 122 -6.35 0.28 2.65
N SER A 123 -6.24 -0.81 3.39
CA SER A 123 -5.62 -0.82 4.72
C SER A 123 -5.20 -2.23 5.10
N ARG A 124 -4.30 -2.36 6.07
CA ARG A 124 -4.15 -3.59 6.85
C ARG A 124 -5.45 -3.92 7.59
N PRO A 125 -5.72 -5.20 7.90
CA PRO A 125 -6.94 -5.62 8.59
C PRO A 125 -6.90 -5.31 10.10
N GLU A 126 -6.45 -4.12 10.49
CA GLU A 126 -6.44 -3.71 11.90
C GLU A 126 -7.85 -3.69 12.46
N ASP A 127 -8.01 -4.20 13.68
CA ASP A 127 -9.31 -4.38 14.34
C ASP A 127 -10.14 -3.10 14.38
N LYS A 128 -9.51 -1.96 14.67
CA LYS A 128 -10.18 -0.64 14.75
C LYS A 128 -10.80 -0.22 13.41
N ILE A 129 -10.17 -0.58 12.28
CA ILE A 129 -10.63 -0.26 10.93
C ILE A 129 -11.68 -1.28 10.51
N SER A 130 -11.32 -2.57 10.58
CA SER A 130 -12.16 -3.69 10.15
C SER A 130 -13.55 -3.67 10.80
N ARG A 131 -13.64 -3.35 12.10
CA ARG A 131 -14.93 -3.29 12.81
C ARG A 131 -15.88 -2.24 12.26
N VAL A 132 -15.38 -1.05 11.87
CA VAL A 132 -16.23 0.02 11.35
C VAL A 132 -16.77 -0.35 9.98
N PHE A 133 -15.90 -0.74 9.05
CA PHE A 133 -16.31 -1.07 7.68
C PHE A 133 -17.19 -2.33 7.57
N LYS A 134 -17.04 -3.32 8.47
CA LYS A 134 -17.90 -4.53 8.50
C LYS A 134 -19.36 -4.23 8.85
N ASN A 135 -19.63 -3.14 9.57
CA ASN A 135 -20.99 -2.78 9.98
C ASN A 135 -21.82 -2.13 8.85
N HIS A 136 -21.19 -1.79 7.72
CA HIS A 136 -21.82 -1.07 6.62
C HIS A 136 -22.15 -2.01 5.45
N LYS A 137 -23.45 -2.24 5.21
CA LYS A 137 -23.93 -3.24 4.24
C LYS A 137 -23.58 -2.93 2.78
N HIS A 138 -23.35 -1.66 2.44
CA HIS A 138 -22.97 -1.21 1.10
C HIS A 138 -21.47 -1.26 0.84
N VAL A 139 -20.65 -1.57 1.85
CA VAL A 139 -19.20 -1.74 1.68
C VAL A 139 -18.90 -3.13 1.17
N TYR A 140 -18.24 -3.20 0.03
CA TYR A 140 -17.71 -4.46 -0.50
C TYR A 140 -16.30 -4.71 0.02
N HIS A 141 -16.11 -5.82 0.73
CA HIS A 141 -14.81 -6.20 1.30
C HIS A 141 -14.05 -7.10 0.33
N LEU A 142 -12.82 -6.70 -0.02
CA LEU A 142 -11.91 -7.49 -0.84
C LEU A 142 -10.66 -7.85 -0.02
N PRO A 143 -10.70 -8.92 0.78
CA PRO A 143 -9.54 -9.35 1.56
C PRO A 143 -8.46 -9.88 0.62
N LEU A 144 -7.22 -9.43 0.82
CA LEU A 144 -6.04 -10.01 0.17
C LEU A 144 -5.45 -11.05 1.11
N ASP A 145 -5.78 -12.32 0.87
CA ASP A 145 -5.35 -13.44 1.72
C ASP A 145 -3.90 -13.84 1.41
N THR A 146 -3.02 -13.47 2.34
CA THR A 146 -1.59 -13.81 2.29
C THR A 146 -1.29 -15.26 2.73
N SER A 147 -2.28 -16.12 2.83
CA SER A 147 -2.10 -17.56 3.07
C SER A 147 -2.74 -18.43 1.98
N SER A 148 -3.36 -17.80 0.97
CA SER A 148 -4.04 -18.50 -0.11
C SER A 148 -3.06 -19.26 -1.02
N TYR A 149 -3.56 -20.34 -1.63
CA TYR A 149 -2.80 -21.13 -2.59
C TYR A 149 -2.46 -20.30 -3.83
N GLU A 150 -3.41 -19.48 -4.29
CA GLU A 150 -3.26 -18.57 -5.42
C GLU A 150 -2.12 -17.59 -5.19
N MET A 151 -2.06 -16.99 -4.00
CA MET A 151 -1.00 -16.05 -3.68
C MET A 151 0.37 -16.75 -3.61
N LYS A 152 0.44 -17.96 -3.04
CA LYS A 152 1.69 -18.75 -3.07
C LYS A 152 2.13 -19.06 -4.50
N HIS A 153 1.19 -19.42 -5.38
CA HIS A 153 1.45 -19.67 -6.79
C HIS A 153 1.95 -18.40 -7.50
N ASP A 154 1.30 -17.25 -7.27
CA ASP A 154 1.70 -15.97 -7.86
C ASP A 154 3.09 -15.54 -7.38
N LEU A 155 3.41 -15.79 -6.12
CA LEU A 155 4.71 -15.49 -5.53
C LEU A 155 5.81 -16.38 -6.13
N GLN A 156 5.54 -17.68 -6.29
CA GLN A 156 6.45 -18.59 -6.99
C GLN A 156 6.67 -18.16 -8.43
N HIS A 157 5.60 -17.80 -9.14
CA HIS A 157 5.68 -17.33 -10.53
C HIS A 157 6.49 -16.03 -10.64
N PHE A 158 6.29 -15.08 -9.72
CA PHE A 158 7.06 -13.84 -9.65
C PHE A 158 8.55 -14.13 -9.44
N ILE A 159 8.91 -14.99 -8.48
CA ILE A 159 10.31 -15.35 -8.20
C ILE A 159 10.91 -16.03 -9.43
N GLN A 160 10.24 -17.03 -10.00
CA GLN A 160 10.74 -17.74 -11.18
C GLN A 160 11.03 -16.76 -12.33
N THR A 161 10.08 -15.87 -12.63
CA THR A 161 10.23 -14.87 -13.69
C THR A 161 11.45 -13.96 -13.45
N LYS A 162 11.73 -13.60 -12.19
CA LYS A 162 12.91 -12.79 -11.84
C LYS A 162 14.21 -13.57 -11.97
N LEU A 163 14.24 -14.82 -11.52
CA LEU A 163 15.41 -15.71 -11.67
C LEU A 163 15.72 -15.98 -13.16
N ASP A 164 14.68 -16.13 -13.99
CA ASP A 164 14.81 -16.35 -15.43
C ASP A 164 15.48 -15.18 -16.16
N SER A 165 15.36 -13.96 -15.62
CA SER A 165 15.96 -12.76 -16.20
C SER A 165 17.47 -12.64 -16.01
N ILE A 166 18.08 -13.51 -15.21
CA ILE A 166 19.53 -13.49 -14.95
C ILE A 166 20.26 -14.08 -16.15
N THR A 167 21.21 -13.31 -16.68
CA THR A 167 21.98 -13.66 -17.87
C THR A 167 23.15 -14.59 -17.55
N ASP A 168 23.78 -14.41 -16.39
CA ASP A 168 24.87 -15.27 -15.91
C ASP A 168 24.36 -16.23 -14.82
N LYS A 169 23.89 -17.40 -15.28
CA LYS A 169 23.40 -18.48 -14.42
C LYS A 169 24.51 -19.45 -14.00
N SER A 170 25.78 -19.17 -14.34
CA SER A 170 26.92 -20.07 -14.06
C SER A 170 27.07 -20.36 -12.57
N ALA A 171 26.66 -19.40 -11.71
CA ALA A 171 26.66 -19.57 -10.27
C ALA A 171 25.66 -20.65 -9.77
N TRP A 172 24.65 -21.00 -10.57
CA TRP A 172 23.47 -21.78 -10.13
C TRP A 172 23.30 -23.12 -10.86
N GLU A 173 24.23 -23.50 -11.74
CA GLU A 173 24.13 -24.63 -12.70
C GLU A 173 23.67 -25.97 -12.13
N LYS A 174 23.78 -26.20 -10.82
CA LYS A 174 23.39 -27.45 -10.14
C LYS A 174 21.98 -27.43 -9.54
N HIS A 175 21.33 -26.27 -9.47
CA HIS A 175 20.01 -26.13 -8.84
C HIS A 175 18.90 -26.06 -9.90
N ASN A 176 17.82 -26.79 -9.66
CA ASN A 176 16.60 -26.64 -10.44
C ASN A 176 15.92 -25.32 -10.06
N GLU A 177 15.83 -24.38 -11.01
CA GLU A 177 15.29 -23.04 -10.77
C GLU A 177 13.84 -23.07 -10.25
N GLN A 178 13.03 -24.00 -10.76
CA GLN A 178 11.66 -24.18 -10.29
C GLN A 178 11.60 -24.61 -8.83
N GLU A 179 12.53 -25.48 -8.42
CA GLU A 179 12.64 -25.95 -7.04
C GLU A 179 13.12 -24.83 -6.12
N VAL A 180 14.11 -24.04 -6.57
CA VAL A 180 14.57 -22.84 -5.86
C VAL A 180 13.43 -21.84 -5.69
N ALA A 181 12.69 -21.54 -6.75
CA ALA A 181 11.55 -20.61 -6.68
C ALA A 181 10.48 -21.10 -5.70
N THR A 182 10.19 -22.41 -5.68
CA THR A 182 9.27 -23.01 -4.71
C THR A 182 9.76 -22.83 -3.28
N GLN A 183 11.02 -23.17 -3.01
CA GLN A 183 11.61 -23.07 -1.67
C GLN A 183 11.72 -21.63 -1.16
N LEU A 184 11.96 -20.68 -2.05
CA LEU A 184 11.97 -19.25 -1.72
C LEU A 184 10.54 -18.74 -1.48
N ALA A 185 9.56 -19.16 -2.27
CA ALA A 185 8.16 -18.80 -2.06
C ALA A 185 7.64 -19.31 -0.70
N ASP A 186 8.05 -20.51 -0.27
CA ASP A 186 7.73 -21.06 1.06
C ASP A 186 8.26 -20.17 2.20
N ARG A 187 9.45 -19.58 2.03
CA ARG A 187 10.10 -18.72 3.03
C ARG A 187 9.58 -17.29 3.03
N ALA A 188 8.91 -16.88 1.96
CA ALA A 188 8.39 -15.54 1.84
C ALA A 188 7.16 -15.28 2.71
N SER A 189 6.53 -16.33 3.26
CA SER A 189 5.31 -16.23 4.09
C SER A 189 4.25 -15.32 3.48
N GLY A 190 4.12 -15.38 2.16
CA GLY A 190 3.14 -14.61 1.40
C GLY A 190 3.50 -13.15 1.08
N LEU A 191 4.75 -12.74 1.34
CA LEU A 191 5.18 -11.35 1.19
C LEU A 191 5.90 -11.12 -0.14
N PHE A 192 5.29 -10.34 -1.02
CA PHE A 192 5.94 -9.88 -2.25
C PHE A 192 7.18 -9.01 -1.97
N ILE A 193 7.19 -8.22 -0.90
CA ILE A 193 8.37 -7.44 -0.51
C ILE A 193 9.57 -8.34 -0.15
N TRP A 194 9.31 -9.49 0.47
CA TRP A 194 10.33 -10.49 0.74
C TRP A 194 10.88 -11.04 -0.58
N ALA A 195 9.99 -11.46 -1.48
CA ALA A 195 10.37 -12.02 -2.78
C ALA A 195 11.15 -11.02 -3.63
N ALA A 196 10.71 -9.77 -3.69
CA ALA A 196 11.40 -8.70 -4.41
C ALA A 196 12.80 -8.45 -3.85
N THR A 197 12.94 -8.41 -2.52
CA THR A 197 14.22 -8.21 -1.85
C THR A 197 15.18 -9.36 -2.12
N VAL A 198 14.70 -10.62 -2.04
CA VAL A 198 15.50 -11.80 -2.38
C VAL A 198 15.91 -11.81 -3.84
N CYS A 199 14.98 -11.48 -4.74
CA CYS A 199 15.28 -11.39 -6.17
C CYS A 199 16.34 -10.32 -6.42
N SER A 200 16.24 -9.12 -5.86
CA SER A 200 17.31 -8.11 -5.97
C SER A 200 18.64 -8.62 -5.41
N PHE A 201 18.62 -9.23 -4.22
CA PHE A 201 19.83 -9.75 -3.57
C PHE A 201 20.55 -10.84 -4.38
N LEU A 202 19.80 -11.67 -5.09
CA LEU A 202 20.30 -12.78 -5.90
C LEU A 202 20.58 -12.38 -7.35
N CYS A 203 19.72 -11.58 -7.98
CA CYS A 203 19.83 -11.22 -9.40
C CYS A 203 20.89 -10.13 -9.63
N ASP A 204 20.97 -9.13 -8.76
CA ASP A 204 21.89 -8.00 -8.96
C ASP A 204 23.35 -8.43 -8.72
N PHE A 205 23.55 -9.49 -7.92
CA PHE A 205 24.85 -10.05 -7.58
C PHE A 205 24.76 -11.58 -7.41
N PRO A 206 24.68 -12.34 -8.52
CA PRO A 206 24.50 -13.79 -8.48
C PRO A 206 25.65 -14.50 -7.75
N SER A 207 25.33 -15.23 -6.69
CA SER A 207 26.31 -16.07 -6.00
C SER A 207 25.66 -17.30 -5.36
N LEU A 208 26.33 -18.45 -5.49
CA LEU A 208 25.89 -19.69 -4.86
C LEU A 208 25.85 -19.61 -3.32
N PRO A 209 26.82 -18.97 -2.64
CA PRO A 209 26.77 -18.81 -1.19
C PRO A 209 25.54 -18.02 -0.72
N ARG A 210 25.15 -16.96 -1.44
CA ARG A 210 23.94 -16.18 -1.11
C ARG A 210 22.66 -16.99 -1.25
N LEU A 211 22.55 -17.75 -2.35
CA LEU A 211 21.41 -18.65 -2.55
C LEU A 211 21.31 -19.68 -1.43
N LYS A 212 22.43 -20.34 -1.10
CA LYS A 212 22.48 -21.32 0.00
C LYS A 212 22.13 -20.71 1.34
N ALA A 213 22.67 -19.54 1.66
CA ALA A 213 22.38 -18.85 2.91
C ALA A 213 20.88 -18.62 3.10
N LEU A 214 20.15 -18.27 2.03
CA LEU A 214 18.70 -18.14 2.07
C LEU A 214 17.97 -19.49 2.18
N LEU A 215 18.37 -20.49 1.40
CA LEU A 215 17.73 -21.82 1.40
C LEU A 215 18.02 -22.63 2.67
N GLU A 216 19.09 -22.32 3.41
CA GLU A 216 19.40 -22.96 4.70
C GLU A 216 18.62 -22.32 5.87
N THR A 217 17.94 -21.19 5.64
CA THR A 217 17.07 -20.60 6.67
C THR A 217 15.85 -21.48 6.94
N MET A 218 15.40 -21.42 8.20
CA MET A 218 14.13 -22.01 8.63
C MET A 218 12.97 -21.35 7.88
N ILE A 219 11.95 -22.15 7.55
CA ILE A 219 10.69 -21.61 7.02
C ILE A 219 10.03 -20.81 8.15
N PRO A 220 9.75 -19.51 7.96
CA PRO A 220 9.21 -18.65 9.01
C PRO A 220 7.77 -19.03 9.38
N THR A 221 7.42 -18.84 10.65
CA THR A 221 6.08 -19.10 11.18
C THR A 221 5.09 -17.96 10.90
N ASP A 222 5.58 -16.73 10.74
CA ASP A 222 4.78 -15.57 10.38
C ASP A 222 5.56 -14.55 9.53
N THR A 223 4.85 -13.52 9.08
CA THR A 223 5.37 -12.47 8.18
C THR A 223 6.49 -11.64 8.79
N MET A 224 6.46 -11.35 10.10
CA MET A 224 7.48 -10.55 10.77
C MET A 224 8.76 -11.35 10.95
N ASP A 225 8.62 -12.63 11.31
CA ASP A 225 9.75 -13.56 11.35
C ASP A 225 10.40 -13.70 9.97
N ALA A 226 9.60 -13.80 8.90
CA ALA A 226 10.10 -13.92 7.54
C ALA A 226 11.00 -12.75 7.13
N LEU A 227 10.56 -11.51 7.42
CA LEU A 227 11.35 -10.31 7.14
C LEU A 227 12.59 -10.23 8.03
N THR A 228 12.47 -10.57 9.31
CA THR A 228 13.60 -10.53 10.25
C THR A 228 14.70 -11.50 9.84
N ILE A 229 14.32 -12.74 9.50
CA ILE A 229 15.24 -13.77 8.98
C ILE A 229 15.88 -13.30 7.69
N LEU A 230 15.08 -12.78 6.74
CA LEU A 230 15.60 -12.27 5.47
C LEU A 230 16.65 -11.18 5.67
N TYR A 231 16.31 -10.13 6.40
CA TYR A 231 17.22 -8.99 6.56
C TYR A 231 18.48 -9.41 7.31
N ARG A 232 18.37 -10.22 8.36
CA ARG A 232 19.53 -10.74 9.10
C ARG A 232 20.43 -11.57 8.18
N THR A 233 19.88 -12.57 7.49
CA THR A 233 20.64 -13.46 6.61
C THR A 233 21.31 -12.69 5.48
N THR A 234 20.60 -11.76 4.86
CA THR A 234 21.14 -10.91 3.79
C THR A 234 22.31 -10.08 4.29
N LEU A 235 22.14 -9.41 5.43
CA LEU A 235 23.19 -8.58 6.02
C LEU A 235 24.39 -9.40 6.48
N ASP A 236 24.19 -10.52 7.17
CA ASP A 236 25.28 -11.39 7.60
C ASP A 236 26.08 -11.94 6.40
N THR A 237 25.38 -12.29 5.33
CA THR A 237 26.02 -12.78 4.10
C THR A 237 26.86 -11.70 3.45
N VAL A 238 26.31 -10.49 3.23
CA VAL A 238 27.07 -9.36 2.67
C VAL A 238 28.29 -9.04 3.55
N MET A 239 28.13 -9.07 4.87
CA MET A 239 29.22 -8.80 5.81
C MET A 239 30.32 -9.87 5.79
N SER A 240 29.97 -11.11 5.45
CA SER A 240 30.94 -12.20 5.26
C SER A 240 31.70 -12.09 3.93
N GLU A 241 31.08 -11.53 2.89
CA GLU A 241 31.74 -11.26 1.60
C GLU A 241 32.68 -10.06 1.68
N VAL A 242 32.34 -9.08 2.51
CA VAL A 242 33.18 -7.89 2.81
C VAL A 242 34.39 -8.25 3.69
N SER A 243 34.63 -9.51 4.03
CA SER A 243 35.79 -9.96 4.83
C SER A 243 37.16 -9.67 4.18
N GLY A 244 37.20 -9.24 2.91
CA GLY A 244 38.39 -8.67 2.26
C GLY A 244 38.53 -7.14 2.38
N ALA A 245 37.53 -6.45 2.93
CA ALA A 245 37.44 -4.99 3.06
C ALA A 245 37.45 -4.56 4.54
N LYS A 246 38.07 -3.40 4.77
CA LYS A 246 38.44 -2.82 6.07
C LYS A 246 37.35 -2.93 7.14
N GLU A 247 37.72 -3.39 8.34
CA GLU A 247 36.85 -3.53 9.54
C GLU A 247 36.00 -2.28 9.83
N ASP A 248 36.47 -1.10 9.43
CA ASP A 248 35.76 0.18 9.55
C ASP A 248 34.42 0.20 8.82
N ILE A 249 34.34 -0.38 7.61
CA ILE A 249 33.11 -0.44 6.81
C ILE A 249 32.09 -1.35 7.52
N ARG A 250 32.56 -2.48 8.06
CA ARG A 250 31.74 -3.41 8.84
C ARG A 250 31.20 -2.73 10.10
N ARG A 251 32.01 -1.91 10.77
CA ARG A 251 31.59 -1.15 11.95
C ARG A 251 30.55 -0.09 11.60
N CYS A 252 30.71 0.63 10.49
CA CYS A 252 29.75 1.63 10.01
C CYS A 252 28.41 1.02 9.61
N ILE A 253 28.40 -0.09 8.86
CA ILE A 253 27.16 -0.79 8.48
C ILE A 253 26.41 -1.27 9.72
N ARG A 254 27.11 -1.85 10.72
CA ARG A 254 26.50 -2.25 12.00
C ARG A 254 26.00 -1.08 12.83
N ALA A 255 26.70 0.05 12.83
CA ALA A 255 26.28 1.23 13.58
C ALA A 255 25.03 1.89 12.98
N VAL A 256 24.88 1.87 11.65
CA VAL A 256 23.70 2.43 10.96
C VAL A 256 22.50 1.49 11.04
N LEU A 257 22.70 0.18 10.83
CA LEU A 257 21.60 -0.79 10.79
C LEU A 257 21.22 -1.36 12.16
N GLY A 258 22.14 -1.39 13.13
CA GLY A 258 21.85 -1.81 14.51
C GLY A 258 21.23 -0.71 15.38
N ALA A 259 21.04 0.48 14.83
CA ALA A 259 20.35 1.61 15.47
C ALA A 259 18.88 1.74 15.01
N LEU A 260 18.41 0.85 14.14
CA LEU A 260 17.02 0.73 13.69
C LEU A 260 16.24 -0.28 14.55
#